data_AF-A0A535W5Z0-F1
#
_entry.id   AF-A0A535W5Z0-F1
#
_cell.length_a   1.000
_cell.length_b   1.000
_cell.length_c   1.000
_cell.angle_alpha   90.00
_cell.angle_beta   90.00
_cell.angle_gamma   90.00
#
_symmetry.space_group_name_H-M   'P 1'
#
loop_
_entity.id
_entity.type
_entity.pdbx_description
1 polymer ?
#
loop_
_entity_poly.entity_id
_entity_poly.type
_entity_poly.pdbx_seq_one_letter_code
_entity_poly.pdbx_strand_id
1 'polypeptide(L)'
;MSNEEQLLGFDIREMWSQMDATWSQSRKDTYLLRTDVTKVLSVDRLVWPAVVLGVDKNVRAPTQWRDLGLWENLHQFREYLQQNRDAVQRPYQVIGITLLRDALTLQEQEIWALLAPTTPALLNKEWAFLGYDIADEGFISGLSDCGYEASELHLRNGWRPYLNDWHLFTEKDQAIKFKRMTDQRVAEHAPFCIYGLYSLIHP
;
A
#
# COMPACT_ATOMS: atom_id res chain seq x y z
N MET A 1 14.73 -20.13 -4.15
CA MET A 1 14.03 -18.97 -4.70
C MET A 1 14.22 -17.88 -3.67
N SER A 2 14.92 -16.79 -3.98
CA SER A 2 15.01 -15.66 -3.04
C SER A 2 13.60 -15.16 -2.77
N ASN A 3 13.20 -15.05 -1.50
CA ASN A 3 12.00 -14.31 -1.12
C ASN A 3 12.32 -12.83 -1.27
N GLU A 4 12.32 -12.34 -2.51
CA GLU A 4 12.52 -10.91 -2.83
C GLU A 4 11.47 -10.04 -2.10
N GLU A 5 10.28 -10.59 -1.90
CA GLU A 5 9.19 -9.96 -1.17
C GLU A 5 8.76 -10.77 0.07
N GLN A 6 8.42 -10.05 1.15
CA GLN A 6 7.81 -10.58 2.36
C GLN A 6 6.34 -10.19 2.40
N LEU A 7 5.43 -11.15 2.55
CA LEU A 7 4.01 -10.87 2.73
C LEU A 7 3.75 -10.37 4.16
N LEU A 8 3.27 -9.12 4.28
CA LEU A 8 3.02 -8.45 5.56
C LEU A 8 1.61 -8.70 6.11
N GLY A 9 0.64 -8.92 5.23
CA GLY A 9 -0.72 -9.24 5.62
C GLY A 9 -1.74 -8.88 4.55
N PHE A 10 -3.00 -8.89 4.98
CA PHE A 10 -4.16 -8.67 4.13
C PHE A 10 -5.00 -7.49 4.63
N ASP A 11 -5.69 -6.84 3.71
CA ASP A 11 -6.56 -5.70 4.02
C ASP A 11 -7.78 -5.66 3.08
N ILE A 12 -8.78 -4.88 3.46
CA ILE A 12 -9.94 -4.56 2.61
C ILE A 12 -9.93 -3.07 2.36
N ARG A 13 -9.95 -2.67 1.10
CA ARG A 13 -9.89 -1.27 0.71
C ARG A 13 -11.11 -0.86 -0.10
N GLU A 14 -11.55 0.37 0.09
CA GLU A 14 -12.78 0.86 -0.51
C GLU A 14 -12.63 1.08 -2.02
N MET A 15 -13.68 0.80 -2.80
CA MET A 15 -13.71 1.04 -4.25
C MET A 15 -14.91 1.89 -4.68
N TRP A 16 -15.62 2.53 -3.75
CA TRP A 16 -16.83 3.30 -4.04
C TRP A 16 -16.58 4.80 -4.21
N SER A 17 -15.53 5.33 -3.60
CA SER A 17 -15.22 6.76 -3.68
C SER A 17 -14.79 7.13 -5.08
N GLN A 18 -15.46 8.14 -5.64
CA GLN A 18 -15.15 8.69 -6.94
C GLN A 18 -13.92 9.60 -6.84
N MET A 19 -12.98 9.45 -7.77
CA MET A 19 -11.72 10.20 -7.78
C MET A 19 -11.96 11.71 -7.68
N ASP A 20 -12.84 12.28 -8.51
CA ASP A 20 -13.08 13.73 -8.53
C ASP A 20 -13.79 14.26 -7.26
N ALA A 21 -14.41 13.36 -6.48
CA ALA A 21 -15.01 13.74 -5.20
C ALA A 21 -14.00 13.78 -4.04
N THR A 22 -12.96 12.94 -4.07
CA THR A 22 -11.95 12.85 -2.99
C THR A 22 -10.61 13.50 -3.32
N TRP A 23 -10.36 13.74 -4.60
CA TRP A 23 -9.15 14.36 -5.14
C TRP A 23 -9.51 15.59 -5.96
N SER A 24 -9.65 16.74 -5.30
CA SER A 24 -9.78 18.02 -5.99
C SER A 24 -8.55 18.28 -6.87
N GLN A 25 -8.69 19.14 -7.89
CA GLN A 25 -7.57 19.48 -8.76
C GLN A 25 -6.37 20.01 -7.96
N SER A 26 -6.60 20.86 -6.95
CA SER A 26 -5.55 21.33 -6.05
C SER A 26 -4.86 20.18 -5.30
N ARG A 27 -5.61 19.18 -4.82
CA ARG A 27 -5.02 18.01 -4.15
C ARG A 27 -4.20 17.18 -5.14
N LYS A 28 -4.72 16.92 -6.34
CA LYS A 28 -3.96 16.24 -7.41
C LYS A 28 -2.67 17.00 -7.71
N ASP A 29 -2.74 18.33 -7.77
CA ASP A 29 -1.59 19.18 -8.08
C ASP A 29 -0.54 19.23 -6.96
N THR A 30 -0.95 19.08 -5.70
CA THR A 30 -0.01 19.01 -4.58
C THR A 30 0.60 17.62 -4.42
N TYR A 31 -0.17 16.54 -4.60
CA TYR A 31 0.22 15.22 -4.11
C TYR A 31 0.47 14.18 -5.21
N LEU A 32 0.14 14.46 -6.48
CA LEU A 32 0.27 13.45 -7.54
C LEU A 32 1.30 13.83 -8.61
N LEU A 33 2.10 12.84 -8.99
CA LEU A 33 2.97 12.89 -10.17
C LEU A 33 2.23 12.55 -11.48
N ARG A 34 1.18 11.73 -11.40
CA ARG A 34 0.25 11.43 -12.49
C ARG A 34 -1.16 11.87 -12.12
N THR A 35 -1.71 12.89 -12.78
CA THR A 35 -3.01 13.48 -12.41
C THR A 35 -4.19 12.91 -13.19
N ASP A 36 -3.92 12.18 -14.28
CA ASP A 36 -4.88 11.50 -15.14
C ASP A 36 -5.09 10.03 -14.71
N VAL A 37 -5.43 9.84 -13.43
CA VAL A 37 -5.68 8.51 -12.84
C VAL A 37 -7.15 8.32 -12.48
N THR A 38 -7.62 7.09 -12.52
CA THR A 38 -9.04 6.75 -12.23
C THR A 38 -9.29 6.60 -10.74
N LYS A 39 -8.26 6.27 -9.96
CA LYS A 39 -8.24 6.18 -8.50
C LYS A 39 -6.77 6.17 -8.06
N VAL A 40 -6.46 6.65 -6.87
CA VAL A 40 -5.14 6.49 -6.25
C VAL A 40 -5.20 5.30 -5.31
N LEU A 41 -4.38 4.29 -5.54
CA LEU A 41 -4.21 3.16 -4.63
C LEU A 41 -2.93 3.37 -3.84
N SER A 42 -2.92 2.97 -2.57
CA SER A 42 -1.77 3.14 -1.67
C SER A 42 -1.88 2.23 -0.45
N VAL A 43 -0.74 1.87 0.16
CA VAL A 43 -0.76 1.27 1.50
C VAL A 43 -1.28 2.24 2.56
N ASP A 44 -1.13 3.54 2.31
CA ASP A 44 -1.62 4.62 3.15
C ASP A 44 -3.15 4.64 3.22
N ARG A 45 -3.69 4.58 4.44
CA ARG A 45 -5.14 4.55 4.69
C ARG A 45 -5.79 5.94 4.60
N LEU A 46 -5.02 7.02 4.62
CA LEU A 46 -5.51 8.38 4.35
C LEU A 46 -5.65 8.64 2.83
N VAL A 47 -4.86 7.93 2.02
CA VAL A 47 -4.94 7.94 0.54
C VAL A 47 -5.99 6.96 0.03
N TRP A 48 -5.91 5.68 0.45
CA TRP A 48 -6.84 4.61 0.05
C TRP A 48 -7.50 4.00 1.28
N PRO A 49 -8.70 4.46 1.69
CA PRO A 49 -9.28 4.06 2.98
C PRO A 49 -9.55 2.56 3.11
N ALA A 50 -9.27 2.04 4.30
CA ALA A 50 -9.66 0.68 4.68
C ALA A 50 -11.16 0.58 4.97
N VAL A 51 -11.74 -0.58 4.69
CA VAL A 51 -13.13 -0.89 4.97
C VAL A 51 -13.23 -1.56 6.34
N VAL A 52 -14.03 -0.98 7.22
CA VAL A 52 -14.32 -1.56 8.54
C VAL A 52 -15.66 -2.29 8.48
N LEU A 53 -15.67 -3.61 8.71
CA LEU A 53 -16.89 -4.42 8.71
C LEU A 53 -17.43 -4.60 10.14
N GLY A 54 -18.61 -4.06 10.43
CA GLY A 54 -19.27 -4.23 11.73
C GLY A 54 -18.76 -3.31 12.86
N VAL A 55 -19.37 -3.46 14.04
CA VAL A 55 -19.20 -2.57 15.22
C VAL A 55 -18.38 -3.23 16.34
N ASP A 56 -17.80 -4.42 16.11
CA ASP A 56 -17.12 -5.12 17.18
C ASP A 56 -15.78 -4.45 17.51
N LYS A 57 -15.83 -3.59 18.52
CA LYS A 57 -14.70 -2.87 19.13
C LYS A 57 -13.66 -3.80 19.78
N ASN A 58 -13.86 -5.11 19.70
CA ASN A 58 -12.88 -6.13 20.09
C ASN A 58 -11.94 -6.47 18.92
N VAL A 59 -11.59 -5.47 18.11
CA VAL A 59 -10.49 -5.53 17.15
C VAL A 59 -9.25 -5.91 17.95
N ARG A 60 -8.70 -7.07 17.60
CA ARG A 60 -7.50 -7.71 18.18
C ARG A 60 -6.65 -6.75 19.00
N ALA A 61 -6.46 -7.05 20.29
CA ALA A 61 -5.37 -6.43 21.03
C ALA A 61 -4.08 -6.64 20.22
N PRO A 62 -3.27 -5.60 19.96
CA PRO A 62 -2.05 -5.72 19.19
C PRO A 62 -1.17 -6.80 19.83
N THR A 63 -1.05 -7.95 19.19
CA THR A 63 -0.34 -9.11 19.75
C THR A 63 1.18 -9.00 19.55
N GLN A 64 1.65 -7.98 18.85
CA GLN A 64 3.04 -7.87 18.40
C GLN A 64 3.61 -6.46 18.53
N TRP A 65 4.93 -6.45 18.69
CA TRP A 65 5.76 -5.26 18.59
C TRP A 65 5.71 -4.80 17.12
N ARG A 66 4.92 -3.76 16.83
CA ARG A 66 4.49 -3.26 15.50
C ARG A 66 3.25 -3.97 14.92
N ASP A 67 2.07 -3.57 15.41
CA ASP A 67 0.80 -3.85 14.75
C ASP A 67 0.62 -2.95 13.52
N LEU A 68 0.74 -3.53 12.32
CA LEU A 68 0.52 -2.83 11.05
C LEU A 68 -0.99 -2.60 10.76
N GLY A 69 -1.87 -3.08 11.62
CA GLY A 69 -3.31 -3.08 11.41
C GLY A 69 -3.75 -4.00 10.27
N LEU A 70 -2.94 -4.99 9.90
CA LEU A 70 -3.19 -5.93 8.82
C LEU A 70 -3.66 -7.29 9.36
N TRP A 71 -4.40 -8.02 8.54
CA TRP A 71 -4.75 -9.41 8.84
C TRP A 71 -3.57 -10.31 8.53
N GLU A 72 -3.11 -11.09 9.51
CA GLU A 72 -1.98 -12.01 9.32
C GLU A 72 -2.40 -13.35 8.70
N ASN A 73 -3.67 -13.75 8.85
CA ASN A 73 -4.18 -15.06 8.41
C ASN A 73 -5.31 -14.90 7.39
N LEU A 74 -5.06 -15.32 6.15
CA LEU A 74 -5.98 -15.21 5.02
C LEU A 74 -7.24 -16.05 5.20
N HIS A 75 -7.15 -17.23 5.83
CA HIS A 75 -8.32 -18.07 6.06
C HIS A 75 -9.29 -17.38 7.02
N GLN A 76 -8.77 -16.95 8.18
CA GLN A 76 -9.55 -16.23 9.18
C GLN A 76 -10.12 -14.93 8.62
N PHE A 77 -9.33 -14.22 7.81
CA PHE A 77 -9.77 -13.02 7.12
C PHE A 77 -10.93 -13.28 6.14
N ARG A 78 -10.85 -14.36 5.36
CA ARG A 78 -11.93 -14.79 4.45
C ARG A 78 -13.18 -15.24 5.21
N GLU A 79 -13.05 -15.95 6.31
CA GLU A 79 -14.18 -16.33 7.17
C GLU A 79 -14.89 -15.08 7.72
N TYR A 80 -14.11 -14.10 8.21
CA TYR A 80 -14.63 -12.82 8.68
C TYR A 80 -15.37 -12.06 7.57
N LEU A 81 -14.81 -12.01 6.36
CA LEU A 81 -15.46 -11.42 5.18
C LEU A 81 -16.78 -12.11 4.85
N GLN A 82 -16.82 -13.45 4.87
CA GLN A 82 -18.03 -14.22 4.58
C GLN A 82 -19.13 -13.99 5.62
N GLN A 83 -18.76 -13.93 6.91
CA GLN A 83 -19.69 -13.64 8.00
C GLN A 83 -20.27 -12.22 7.95
N ASN A 84 -19.51 -11.27 7.39
CA ASN A 84 -19.87 -9.86 7.32
C ASN A 84 -20.19 -9.40 5.89
N ARG A 85 -20.44 -10.31 4.95
CA ARG A 85 -20.60 -9.98 3.51
C ARG A 85 -21.68 -8.92 3.28
N ASP A 86 -22.76 -8.99 4.05
CA ASP A 86 -23.92 -8.12 3.89
C ASP A 86 -23.72 -6.78 4.63
N ALA A 87 -22.67 -6.66 5.46
CA ALA A 87 -22.36 -5.45 6.22
C ALA A 87 -21.88 -4.30 5.33
N VAL A 88 -21.27 -4.60 4.18
CA VAL A 88 -20.83 -3.59 3.21
C VAL A 88 -21.56 -3.79 1.90
N GLN A 89 -22.60 -2.97 1.71
CA GLN A 89 -23.38 -2.88 0.47
C GLN A 89 -22.70 -1.99 -0.58
N ARG A 90 -21.37 -2.01 -0.65
CA ARG A 90 -20.57 -1.16 -1.55
C ARG A 90 -19.38 -1.94 -2.12
N PRO A 91 -18.89 -1.59 -3.33
CA PRO A 91 -17.71 -2.23 -3.91
C PRO A 91 -16.47 -2.05 -3.04
N TYR A 92 -15.76 -3.13 -2.75
CA TYR A 92 -14.48 -3.12 -2.06
C TYR A 92 -13.49 -4.04 -2.76
N GLN A 93 -12.20 -3.87 -2.47
CA GLN A 93 -11.12 -4.70 -2.97
C GLN A 93 -10.44 -5.40 -1.79
N VAL A 94 -10.29 -6.71 -1.90
CA VAL A 94 -9.46 -7.49 -0.96
C VAL A 94 -8.03 -7.49 -1.49
N ILE A 95 -7.07 -7.13 -0.64
CA ILE A 95 -5.65 -7.03 -1.04
C ILE A 95 -4.71 -7.80 -0.11
N GLY A 96 -3.57 -8.18 -0.67
CA GLY A 96 -2.37 -8.58 0.04
C GLY A 96 -1.31 -7.48 -0.12
N ILE A 97 -0.54 -7.24 0.93
CA ILE A 97 0.51 -6.21 0.96
C ILE A 97 1.84 -6.89 1.24
N THR A 98 2.82 -6.66 0.38
CA THR A 98 4.18 -7.17 0.55
C THR A 98 5.19 -6.06 0.80
N LEU A 99 6.34 -6.42 1.33
CA LEU A 99 7.53 -5.58 1.47
C LEU A 99 8.64 -6.13 0.56
N LEU A 100 9.20 -5.28 -0.29
CA LEU A 100 10.35 -5.65 -1.11
C LEU A 100 11.65 -5.63 -0.30
N ARG A 101 12.12 -6.80 0.11
CA ARG A 101 13.28 -6.98 1.02
C ARG A 101 14.60 -6.57 0.38
N ASP A 102 14.74 -6.77 -0.93
CA ASP A 102 15.98 -6.46 -1.66
C ASP A 102 16.26 -4.95 -1.74
N ALA A 103 15.26 -4.11 -1.47
CA ALA A 103 15.40 -2.66 -1.41
C ALA A 103 15.83 -2.13 -0.03
N LEU A 104 15.95 -3.02 0.96
CA LEU A 104 16.27 -2.69 2.34
C LEU A 104 17.74 -2.94 2.65
N THR A 105 18.31 -2.09 3.50
CA THR A 105 19.57 -2.32 4.21
C THR A 105 19.47 -3.54 5.13
N LEU A 106 20.61 -4.10 5.54
CA LEU A 106 20.63 -5.25 6.45
C LEU A 106 19.92 -4.94 7.79
N GLN A 107 20.13 -3.74 8.33
CA GLN A 107 19.49 -3.33 9.58
C GLN A 107 17.96 -3.24 9.43
N GLU A 108 17.46 -2.67 8.34
CA GLU A 108 16.02 -2.64 8.05
C GLU A 108 15.47 -4.06 7.90
N GLN A 109 16.18 -4.95 7.19
CA GLN A 109 15.76 -6.34 7.05
C GLN A 109 15.65 -7.06 8.39
N GLU A 110 16.56 -6.81 9.33
CA GLU A 110 16.51 -7.38 10.69
C GLU A 110 15.29 -6.89 11.46
N ILE A 111 14.97 -5.59 11.38
CA ILE A 111 13.78 -5.01 12.01
C ILE A 111 12.50 -5.64 11.45
N TRP A 112 12.39 -5.72 10.12
CA TRP A 112 11.20 -6.29 9.46
C TRP A 112 11.09 -7.82 9.62
N ALA A 113 12.18 -8.52 9.92
CA ALA A 113 12.16 -9.95 10.25
C ALA A 113 11.60 -10.26 11.65
N LEU A 114 11.40 -9.25 12.51
CA LEU A 114 10.77 -9.41 13.83
C LEU A 114 9.25 -9.57 13.76
N LEU A 115 8.62 -9.21 12.63
CA LEU A 115 7.19 -9.41 12.42
C LEU A 115 6.87 -10.90 12.33
N ALA A 116 5.74 -11.32 12.93
CA ALA A 116 5.29 -12.69 12.78
C ALA A 116 4.97 -13.00 11.30
N PRO A 117 5.21 -14.24 10.86
CA PRO A 117 4.87 -14.65 9.51
C PRO A 117 3.36 -14.64 9.30
N THR A 118 2.96 -14.27 8.09
CA THR A 118 1.58 -14.41 7.61
C THR A 118 1.23 -15.87 7.32
N THR A 119 -0.06 -16.17 7.27
CA THR A 119 -0.60 -17.47 6.85
C THR A 119 -1.59 -17.23 5.70
N PRO A 120 -1.25 -17.58 4.45
CA PRO A 120 0.03 -18.15 4.01
C PRO A 120 1.18 -17.14 4.13
N ALA A 121 2.42 -17.63 4.21
CA ALA A 121 3.61 -16.77 4.27
C ALA A 121 4.11 -16.30 2.89
N LEU A 122 3.59 -16.90 1.82
CA LEU A 122 3.99 -16.67 0.44
C LEU A 122 2.82 -16.14 -0.39
N LEU A 123 3.15 -15.32 -1.39
CA LEU A 123 2.20 -14.88 -2.41
C LEU A 123 1.61 -16.07 -3.18
N ASN A 124 0.31 -16.00 -3.44
CA ASN A 124 -0.31 -16.87 -4.44
C ASN A 124 -0.09 -16.24 -5.84
N LYS A 125 0.36 -17.06 -6.80
CA LYS A 125 0.58 -16.66 -8.20
C LYS A 125 -0.71 -16.22 -8.93
N GLU A 126 -1.87 -16.58 -8.39
CA GLU A 126 -3.17 -16.18 -8.92
C GLU A 126 -3.57 -14.76 -8.51
N TRP A 127 -2.89 -14.15 -7.53
CA TRP A 127 -3.18 -12.77 -7.14
C TRP A 127 -2.67 -11.80 -8.21
N ALA A 128 -3.53 -10.85 -8.59
CA ALA A 128 -3.20 -9.88 -9.60
C ALA A 128 -2.34 -8.77 -8.99
N PHE A 129 -1.12 -8.60 -9.50
CA PHE A 129 -0.25 -7.51 -9.07
C PHE A 129 -0.84 -6.17 -9.47
N LEU A 130 -0.99 -5.27 -8.49
CA LEU A 130 -1.55 -3.94 -8.70
C LEU A 130 -0.47 -2.88 -8.95
N GLY A 131 0.72 -3.06 -8.39
CA GLY A 131 1.82 -2.11 -8.47
C GLY A 131 2.52 -1.92 -7.12
N TYR A 132 3.56 -1.10 -7.13
CA TYR A 132 4.34 -0.71 -5.98
C TYR A 132 3.99 0.69 -5.50
N ASP A 133 3.77 0.81 -4.20
CA ASP A 133 3.75 2.08 -3.48
C ASP A 133 5.06 2.27 -2.70
N ILE A 134 5.40 3.52 -2.41
CA ILE A 134 6.58 3.89 -1.62
C ILE A 134 6.07 4.66 -0.40
N ALA A 135 6.21 4.07 0.77
CA ALA A 135 5.69 4.62 2.02
C ALA A 135 6.66 4.38 3.17
N ASP A 136 6.57 5.16 4.24
CA ASP A 136 7.38 4.93 5.45
C ASP A 136 6.89 3.69 6.22
N GLU A 137 7.55 3.38 7.34
CA GLU A 137 7.17 2.26 8.21
C GLU A 137 5.78 2.38 8.85
N GLY A 138 5.20 3.59 8.88
CA GLY A 138 3.84 3.89 9.30
C GLY A 138 2.82 3.87 8.16
N PHE A 139 3.24 3.46 6.96
CA PHE A 139 2.47 3.49 5.71
C PHE A 139 2.08 4.89 5.22
N ILE A 140 2.78 5.95 5.63
CA ILE A 140 2.58 7.28 5.04
C ILE A 140 3.23 7.30 3.65
N SER A 141 2.42 7.49 2.61
CA SER A 141 2.90 7.36 1.22
C SER A 141 3.75 8.56 0.79
N GLY A 142 5.02 8.31 0.50
CA GLY A 142 5.91 9.28 -0.13
C GLY A 142 5.55 9.59 -1.58
N LEU A 143 4.81 8.67 -2.22
CA LEU A 143 4.34 8.82 -3.59
C LEU A 143 3.08 9.70 -3.69
N SER A 144 2.20 9.64 -2.69
CA SER A 144 0.84 10.20 -2.77
C SER A 144 0.33 10.96 -1.53
N ASP A 145 1.08 11.06 -0.43
CA ASP A 145 0.67 11.78 0.80
C ASP A 145 1.73 12.75 1.37
N CYS A 146 3.01 12.65 1.02
CA CYS A 146 4.03 13.62 1.48
C CYS A 146 4.04 14.96 0.71
N GLY A 147 3.19 15.11 -0.32
CA GLY A 147 3.11 16.32 -1.16
C GLY A 147 4.37 16.58 -2.00
N TYR A 148 4.25 17.46 -2.98
CA TYR A 148 5.34 17.95 -3.83
C TYR A 148 5.28 19.48 -3.84
N GLU A 149 6.42 20.11 -3.64
CA GLU A 149 6.55 21.55 -3.74
C GLU A 149 6.48 22.01 -5.21
N ALA A 150 6.19 23.29 -5.43
CA ALA A 150 6.14 23.85 -6.79
C ALA A 150 7.45 23.67 -7.57
N SER A 151 8.60 23.72 -6.88
CA SER A 151 9.94 23.47 -7.42
C SER A 151 10.12 22.03 -7.90
N GLU A 152 9.35 21.07 -7.36
CA GLU A 152 9.46 19.63 -7.61
C GLU A 152 8.51 19.15 -8.71
N LEU A 153 7.62 20.00 -9.22
CA LEU A 153 6.65 19.61 -10.25
C LEU A 153 7.30 19.12 -11.55
N HIS A 154 8.58 19.45 -11.78
CA HIS A 154 9.36 18.90 -12.88
C HIS A 154 9.51 17.36 -12.80
N LEU A 155 9.41 16.78 -11.60
CA LEU A 155 9.45 15.34 -11.35
C LEU A 155 8.30 14.59 -12.05
N ARG A 156 7.17 15.27 -12.31
CA ARG A 156 6.04 14.68 -13.06
C ARG A 156 6.49 14.09 -14.39
N ASN A 157 7.27 14.84 -15.14
CA ASN A 157 7.72 14.42 -16.46
C ASN A 157 8.68 13.23 -16.38
N GLY A 158 9.47 13.14 -15.31
CA GLY A 158 10.40 12.04 -15.10
C GLY A 158 9.73 10.74 -14.65
N TRP A 159 8.70 10.83 -13.80
CA TRP A 159 8.11 9.65 -13.16
C TRP A 159 6.79 9.19 -13.75
N ARG A 160 5.99 10.08 -14.35
CA ARG A 160 4.68 9.74 -14.93
C ARG A 160 4.71 8.53 -15.86
N PRO A 161 5.71 8.35 -16.75
CA PRO A 161 5.75 7.18 -17.65
C PRO A 161 5.86 5.82 -16.94
N TYR A 162 6.29 5.81 -15.68
CA TYR A 162 6.49 4.59 -14.88
C TYR A 162 5.34 4.30 -13.91
N LEU A 163 4.32 5.16 -13.89
CA LEU A 163 3.13 5.03 -13.04
C LEU A 163 1.94 4.53 -13.86
N ASN A 164 1.25 3.51 -13.36
CA ASN A 164 0.03 2.99 -13.98
C ASN A 164 -1.20 3.87 -13.68
N ASP A 165 -2.37 3.42 -14.13
CA ASP A 165 -3.64 4.16 -14.00
C ASP A 165 -4.15 4.28 -12.55
N TRP A 166 -3.46 3.62 -11.62
CA TRP A 166 -3.70 3.66 -10.17
C TRP A 166 -2.68 4.50 -9.40
N HIS A 167 -1.76 5.16 -10.12
CA HIS A 167 -0.63 5.89 -9.56
C HIS A 167 0.35 4.99 -8.78
N LEU A 168 0.59 3.77 -9.28
CA LEU A 168 1.57 2.85 -8.70
C LEU A 168 2.68 2.54 -9.71
N PHE A 169 3.88 2.24 -9.22
CA PHE A 169 4.96 1.76 -10.08
C PHE A 169 4.72 0.32 -10.51
N THR A 170 4.88 0.01 -11.79
CA THR A 170 4.78 -1.38 -12.28
C THR A 170 6.13 -2.11 -12.29
N GLU A 171 7.22 -1.36 -12.23
CA GLU A 171 8.59 -1.87 -12.32
C GLU A 171 9.35 -1.66 -11.01
N LYS A 172 9.93 -2.76 -10.49
CA LYS A 172 10.76 -2.77 -9.29
C LYS A 172 11.89 -1.74 -9.33
N ASP A 173 12.64 -1.68 -10.43
CA ASP A 173 13.80 -0.80 -10.56
C ASP A 173 13.42 0.68 -10.48
N GLN A 174 12.24 1.05 -10.98
CA GLN A 174 11.75 2.42 -10.90
C GLN A 174 11.30 2.76 -9.49
N ALA A 175 10.61 1.83 -8.81
CA ALA A 175 10.26 1.99 -7.40
C ALA A 175 11.51 2.17 -6.51
N ILE A 176 12.60 1.42 -6.76
CA ILE A 176 13.87 1.55 -6.04
C ILE A 176 14.51 2.92 -6.27
N LYS A 177 14.56 3.41 -7.52
CA LYS A 177 15.08 4.74 -7.81
C LYS A 177 14.22 5.83 -7.16
N PHE A 178 12.89 5.66 -7.19
CA PHE A 178 11.95 6.60 -6.58
C PHE A 178 12.10 6.65 -5.06
N LYS A 179 12.21 5.48 -4.39
CA LYS A 179 12.50 5.37 -2.96
C LYS A 179 13.75 6.17 -2.58
N ARG A 180 14.87 5.97 -3.29
CA ARG A 180 16.14 6.69 -3.01
C ARG A 180 16.00 8.21 -3.13
N MET A 181 15.27 8.68 -4.14
CA MET A 181 14.97 10.11 -4.31
C MET A 181 14.08 10.61 -3.18
N THR A 182 13.05 9.85 -2.82
CA THR A 182 12.07 10.21 -1.78
C THR A 182 12.72 10.24 -0.39
N ASP A 183 13.63 9.30 -0.08
CA ASP A 183 14.42 9.29 1.16
C ASP A 183 15.22 10.61 1.34
N GLN A 184 15.66 11.23 0.24
CA GLN A 184 16.36 12.52 0.27
C GLN A 184 15.39 13.70 0.33
N ARG A 185 14.26 13.56 -0.36
CA ARG A 185 13.23 14.59 -0.50
C ARG A 185 12.46 14.85 0.78
N VAL A 186 12.12 13.78 1.50
CA VAL A 186 11.25 13.79 2.68
C VAL A 186 11.99 13.09 3.83
N ALA A 187 13.08 13.71 4.28
CA ALA A 187 14.00 13.11 5.23
C ALA A 187 13.36 12.79 6.59
N GLU A 188 12.30 13.50 6.97
CA GLU A 188 11.54 13.28 8.21
C GLU A 188 10.75 11.97 8.25
N HIS A 189 10.46 11.39 7.08
CA HIS A 189 9.78 10.10 6.91
C HIS A 189 10.74 8.99 6.46
N ALA A 190 12.00 9.32 6.15
CA ALA A 190 12.98 8.34 5.78
C ALA A 190 13.35 7.43 7.00
N PRO A 191 13.59 6.13 6.78
CA PRO A 191 13.62 5.46 5.49
C PRO A 191 12.22 5.06 4.97
N PHE A 192 11.98 5.30 3.68
CA PHE A 192 10.85 4.74 2.96
C PHE A 192 11.08 3.26 2.64
N CYS A 193 10.01 2.51 2.50
CA CYS A 193 9.96 1.12 2.06
C CYS A 193 9.18 1.02 0.74
N ILE A 194 9.34 -0.11 0.04
CA ILE A 194 8.60 -0.39 -1.20
C ILE A 194 7.61 -1.50 -0.92
N TYR A 195 6.32 -1.19 -1.12
CA TYR A 195 5.23 -2.09 -0.82
C TYR A 195 4.53 -2.57 -2.08
N GLY A 196 4.48 -3.89 -2.28
CA GLY A 196 3.72 -4.49 -3.37
C GLY A 196 2.26 -4.65 -2.99
N LEU A 197 1.36 -4.18 -3.85
CA LEU A 197 -0.08 -4.33 -3.69
C LEU A 197 -0.58 -5.44 -4.62
N TYR A 198 -1.36 -6.36 -4.10
CA TYR A 198 -1.88 -7.51 -4.85
C TYR A 198 -3.39 -7.64 -4.62
N SER A 199 -4.16 -7.64 -5.70
CA SER A 199 -5.59 -7.94 -5.66
C SER A 199 -5.79 -9.44 -5.50
N LEU A 200 -6.49 -9.80 -4.43
CA LEU A 200 -6.97 -11.15 -4.22
C LEU A 200 -8.25 -11.29 -5.03
N ILE A 201 -8.22 -12.13 -6.07
CA ILE A 201 -9.42 -12.49 -6.81
C ILE A 201 -10.43 -13.04 -5.79
N HIS A 202 -11.65 -12.49 -5.80
CA HIS A 202 -12.74 -12.98 -4.96
C HIS A 202 -12.92 -14.47 -5.21
N PRO A 203 -12.93 -15.34 -4.18
CA PRO A 203 -13.43 -16.70 -4.34
C PRO A 203 -14.91 -16.70 -4.70
#